data_AF-A0A4R5XI56-F1
#
_entry.id   AF-A0A4R5XI56-F1
#
_cell.length_a   1.000
_cell.length_b   1.000
_cell.length_c   1.000
_cell.angle_alpha   90.00
_cell.angle_beta   90.00
_cell.angle_gamma   90.00
#
_symmetry.space_group_name_H-M   'P 1'
#
loop_
_entity.id
_entity.type
_entity.pdbx_description
1 polymer ?
#
loop_
_entity_poly.entity_id
_entity_poly.type
_entity_poly.pdbx_seq_one_letter_code
_entity_poly.pdbx_strand_id
1 'polypeptide(L)'
;MNLPVQKSIKAINNAIAILSCTDIGNQFFDGKLFAAFSSTSIPTPDPQSETGFQLLYWKLRDLKSARDAVRSLLEVFDGRIVGLQKECNSLTLKYRFSSLPEDILQSIFEVGSTPDRNGCRFSVLVSHVCWRFREVTFRTPRMWNVIHDGQPMDQITTFLSRSKAVGICVFVGDVWALKSEFRRTSIEKFMDIVIRHNQCWSTFACYVGVSEDEGMHRFLAYPGLALPNLITLSCSRMSSIDPAELDLFSSWVIPRLSHFNGLNVTLQPSIMGENLVSCQLDFDGVDGDDDWSSTGVLHALSSTRSLKELRLKFENILSEHISTNMPTTSISSLETFHISFIDCNTSNLIQLMFALRMHNVSHLSVTFAFRNVGHEDSETLLDSVLPSSGHYPKLSSFDLTVLDAQLYHPSLLVFLAQRVPSSVKLSMQGIVFGPYSSKPWKSCPVSWASININLCDALSYKHIDLIIDTVKQSGKWDDFQTLKVSNCRGLSLSYLKDLKASIGDKLDYQLEYKL
;
A
#
# COMPACT_ATOMS: atom_id res chain seq x y z
N MET A 1 30.13 -25.02 23.02
CA MET A 1 29.03 -24.10 23.36
C MET A 1 29.22 -23.32 24.68
N ASN A 2 30.35 -23.39 25.41
CA ASN A 2 30.49 -22.74 26.74
C ASN A 2 31.33 -21.44 26.79
N LEU A 3 31.85 -20.96 25.66
CA LEU A 3 32.70 -19.76 25.61
C LEU A 3 32.01 -18.43 25.99
N PRO A 4 30.72 -18.19 25.65
CA PRO A 4 30.03 -16.95 26.05
C PRO A 4 29.73 -16.90 27.56
N VAL A 5 29.42 -18.06 28.14
CA VAL A 5 29.12 -18.22 29.56
C VAL A 5 30.37 -17.99 30.40
N GLN A 6 31.52 -18.54 29.98
CA GLN A 6 32.80 -18.34 30.69
C GLN A 6 33.30 -16.89 30.64
N LYS A 7 33.12 -16.17 29.53
CA LYS A 7 33.45 -14.73 29.46
C LYS A 7 32.55 -13.89 30.37
N SER A 8 31.27 -14.22 30.44
CA SER A 8 30.30 -13.54 31.31
C SER A 8 30.57 -13.82 32.79
N ILE A 9 30.88 -15.06 33.16
CA ILE A 9 31.27 -15.43 34.53
C ILE A 9 32.57 -14.72 34.93
N LYS A 10 33.55 -14.59 34.02
CA LYS A 10 34.80 -13.86 34.29
C LYS A 10 34.57 -12.35 34.45
N ALA A 11 33.67 -11.75 33.66
CA ALA A 11 33.29 -10.35 33.80
C ALA A 11 32.51 -10.08 35.09
N ILE A 12 31.57 -10.96 35.46
CA ILE A 12 30.83 -10.91 36.72
C ILE A 12 31.77 -11.10 37.91
N ASN A 13 32.67 -12.08 37.88
CA ASN A 13 33.63 -12.30 38.95
C ASN A 13 34.63 -11.15 39.08
N ASN A 14 35.03 -10.50 37.97
CA ASN A 14 35.84 -9.29 38.01
C ASN A 14 35.05 -8.09 38.58
N ALA A 15 33.78 -7.92 38.21
CA ALA A 15 32.93 -6.88 38.77
C ALA A 15 32.66 -7.11 40.27
N ILE A 16 32.39 -8.34 40.68
CA ILE A 16 32.26 -8.75 42.08
C ILE A 16 33.58 -8.54 42.82
N ALA A 17 34.73 -8.88 42.23
CA ALA A 17 36.04 -8.66 42.84
C ALA A 17 36.36 -7.17 43.03
N ILE A 18 36.01 -6.32 42.06
CA ILE A 18 36.17 -4.86 42.15
C ILE A 18 35.24 -4.28 43.22
N LEU A 19 34.01 -4.79 43.32
CA LEU A 19 33.06 -4.40 44.36
C LEU A 19 33.49 -4.91 45.75
N SER A 20 34.02 -6.13 45.87
CA SER A 20 34.46 -6.70 47.16
C SER A 20 35.76 -6.10 47.70
N CYS A 21 36.62 -5.55 46.83
CA CYS A 21 37.87 -4.88 47.23
C CYS A 21 37.69 -3.40 47.60
N THR A 22 36.49 -2.85 47.43
CA THR A 22 36.17 -1.48 47.85
C THR A 22 35.13 -1.55 48.98
N ASP A 23 35.26 -0.75 50.03
CA ASP A 23 34.27 -0.65 51.14
C ASP A 23 32.82 -0.39 50.66
N ILE A 24 32.68 0.00 49.38
CA ILE A 24 31.47 0.30 48.64
C ILE A 24 30.65 -0.98 48.32
N GLY A 25 31.28 -2.12 48.00
CA GLY A 25 30.52 -3.33 47.60
C GLY A 25 29.79 -4.02 48.75
N ASN A 26 30.39 -4.05 49.96
CA ASN A 26 29.72 -4.58 51.15
C ASN A 26 28.53 -3.70 51.59
N GLN A 27 28.55 -2.39 51.29
CA GLN A 27 27.43 -1.49 51.56
C GLN A 27 26.32 -1.54 50.49
N PHE A 28 26.64 -1.97 49.26
CA PHE A 28 25.69 -2.11 48.16
C PHE A 28 24.68 -3.23 48.42
N PHE A 29 25.13 -4.39 48.92
CA PHE A 29 24.27 -5.53 49.21
C PHE A 29 23.45 -5.39 50.50
N ASP A 30 23.89 -4.54 51.43
CA ASP A 30 23.24 -4.28 52.72
C ASP A 30 22.21 -3.11 52.68
N GLY A 31 21.99 -2.48 51.53
CA GLY A 31 21.12 -1.30 51.39
C GLY A 31 21.66 -0.01 52.02
N LYS A 32 22.87 -0.03 52.60
CA LYS A 32 23.52 1.10 53.28
C LYS A 32 24.15 2.12 52.31
N LEU A 33 24.35 1.74 51.05
CA LEU A 33 24.96 2.61 50.04
C LEU A 33 24.12 3.87 49.76
N PHE A 34 22.80 3.74 49.66
CA PHE A 34 21.92 4.90 49.49
C PHE A 34 21.96 5.84 50.71
N ALA A 35 22.13 5.30 51.92
CA ALA A 35 22.28 6.11 53.12
C ALA A 35 23.63 6.86 53.15
N ALA A 36 24.73 6.21 52.74
CA ALA A 36 26.06 6.83 52.71
C ALA A 36 26.21 7.95 51.65
N PHE A 37 25.53 7.83 50.51
CA PHE A 37 25.46 8.89 49.49
C PHE A 37 24.60 10.08 49.92
N SER A 38 23.65 9.87 50.85
CA SER A 38 22.73 10.91 51.32
C SER A 38 23.29 11.72 52.50
N SER A 39 24.28 11.19 53.23
CA SER A 39 24.74 11.77 54.50
C SER A 39 26.16 12.36 54.46
N THR A 40 26.85 12.34 53.33
CA THR A 40 28.21 12.90 53.21
C THR A 40 28.16 14.32 52.70
N SER A 41 28.03 15.29 53.62
CA SER A 41 28.33 16.69 53.33
C SER A 41 29.78 16.79 52.86
N ILE A 42 30.00 17.11 51.58
CA ILE A 42 31.35 17.26 51.02
C ILE A 42 32.01 18.43 51.74
N PRO A 43 33.09 18.22 52.53
CA PRO A 43 33.82 19.32 53.13
C PRO A 43 34.35 20.18 51.98
N THR A 44 34.03 21.47 51.97
CA THR A 44 34.58 22.44 51.02
C THR A 44 36.10 22.49 51.24
N PRO A 45 36.92 21.96 50.30
CA PRO A 45 38.35 22.00 50.46
C PRO A 45 38.86 23.43 50.29
N ASP A 46 39.88 23.79 51.05
CA ASP A 46 40.61 25.04 50.86
C ASP A 46 41.17 25.10 49.42
N PRO A 47 40.81 26.10 48.59
CA PRO A 47 41.20 26.19 47.18
C PRO A 47 42.69 26.18 46.91
N GLN A 48 43.54 26.40 47.92
CA GLN A 48 45.00 26.44 47.78
C GLN A 48 45.71 25.14 48.17
N SER A 49 44.97 24.12 48.63
CA SER A 49 45.51 22.81 49.01
C SER A 49 45.58 21.87 47.80
N GLU A 50 46.80 21.65 47.27
CA GLU A 50 47.07 20.68 46.20
C GLU A 50 46.60 19.25 46.55
N THR A 51 46.60 18.92 47.85
CA THR A 51 46.10 17.66 48.41
C THR A 51 44.58 17.51 48.31
N GLY A 52 43.81 18.59 48.43
CA GLY A 52 42.34 18.57 48.31
C GLY A 52 41.87 18.27 46.89
N PHE A 53 42.55 18.84 45.89
CA PHE A 53 42.27 18.57 44.47
C PHE A 53 42.54 17.11 44.10
N GLN A 54 43.68 16.55 44.54
CA GLN A 54 44.00 15.14 44.29
C GLN A 54 42.96 14.21 44.90
N LEU A 55 42.52 14.47 46.14
CA LEU A 55 41.50 13.65 46.80
C LEU A 55 40.15 13.69 46.06
N LEU A 56 39.70 14.86 45.63
CA LEU A 56 38.47 15.00 44.83
C LEU A 56 38.59 14.33 43.47
N TYR A 57 39.75 14.44 42.81
CA TYR A 57 40.02 13.80 41.54
C TYR A 57 39.94 12.27 41.64
N TRP A 58 40.55 11.67 42.66
CA TRP A 58 40.46 10.21 42.91
C TRP A 58 39.02 9.79 43.19
N LYS A 59 38.28 10.51 44.05
CA LYS A 59 36.86 10.23 44.29
C LYS A 59 36.00 10.31 43.01
N LEU A 60 36.23 11.31 42.16
CA LEU A 60 35.53 11.42 40.87
C LEU A 60 35.88 10.26 39.93
N ARG A 61 37.14 9.85 39.90
CA ARG A 61 37.62 8.70 39.12
C ARG A 61 36.95 7.40 39.58
N ASP A 62 36.82 7.20 40.89
CA ASP A 62 36.16 6.02 41.47
C ASP A 62 34.66 6.00 41.15
N LEU A 63 33.98 7.15 41.26
CA LEU A 63 32.56 7.26 40.90
C LEU A 63 32.32 7.02 39.41
N LYS A 64 33.19 7.52 38.52
CA LYS A 64 33.10 7.23 37.08
C LYS A 64 33.31 5.74 36.80
N SER A 65 34.30 5.12 37.46
CA SER A 65 34.58 3.69 37.33
C SER A 65 33.40 2.84 37.83
N ALA A 66 32.79 3.21 38.96
CA ALA A 66 31.59 2.56 39.49
C ALA A 66 30.38 2.71 38.55
N ARG A 67 30.16 3.91 37.99
CA ARG A 67 29.12 4.16 36.99
C ARG A 67 29.31 3.25 35.77
N ASP A 68 30.54 3.14 35.25
CA ASP A 68 30.83 2.35 34.06
C ASP A 68 30.72 0.83 34.35
N ALA A 69 31.04 0.39 35.57
CA ALA A 69 30.80 -0.98 36.04
C ALA A 69 29.30 -1.30 36.15
N VAL A 70 28.50 -0.40 36.72
CA VAL A 70 27.03 -0.54 36.77
C VAL A 70 26.44 -0.58 35.36
N ARG A 71 26.91 0.27 34.43
CA ARG A 71 26.48 0.23 33.03
C ARG A 71 26.79 -1.12 32.37
N SER A 72 27.98 -1.66 32.59
CA SER A 72 28.38 -2.97 32.07
C SER A 72 27.50 -4.10 32.65
N LEU A 73 27.12 -4.00 33.93
CA LEU A 73 26.22 -4.96 34.56
C LEU A 73 24.78 -4.86 34.01
N LEU A 74 24.29 -3.64 33.78
CA LEU A 74 22.99 -3.40 33.13
C LEU A 74 22.95 -4.03 31.73
N GLU A 75 24.00 -3.83 30.91
CA GLU A 75 24.09 -4.45 29.59
C GLU A 75 24.04 -5.99 29.65
N VAL A 76 24.67 -6.61 30.65
CA VAL A 76 24.60 -8.06 30.88
C VAL A 76 23.19 -8.50 31.27
N PHE A 77 22.52 -7.75 32.14
CA PHE A 77 21.13 -8.05 32.54
C PHE A 77 20.16 -7.87 31.38
N ASP A 78 20.27 -6.80 30.60
CA ASP A 78 19.45 -6.58 29.40
C ASP A 78 19.64 -7.73 28.40
N GLY A 79 20.88 -8.16 28.17
CA GLY A 79 21.17 -9.33 27.35
C GLY A 79 20.52 -10.62 27.87
N ARG A 80 20.49 -10.82 29.20
CA ARG A 80 19.84 -11.99 29.82
C ARG A 80 18.31 -11.90 29.76
N ILE A 81 17.74 -10.71 29.94
CA ILE A 81 16.31 -10.44 29.81
C ILE A 81 15.87 -10.75 28.38
N VAL A 82 16.57 -10.25 27.36
CA VAL A 82 16.27 -10.54 25.95
C VAL A 82 16.34 -12.05 25.67
N GLY A 83 17.34 -12.75 26.21
CA GLY A 83 17.45 -14.21 26.10
C GLY A 83 16.26 -14.96 26.72
N LEU A 84 15.90 -14.62 27.97
CA LEU A 84 14.76 -15.22 28.68
C LEU A 84 13.42 -14.88 28.02
N GLN A 85 13.25 -13.65 27.55
CA GLN A 85 12.07 -13.23 26.79
C GLN A 85 11.92 -14.07 25.52
N LYS A 86 13.00 -14.34 24.79
CA LYS A 86 12.96 -15.20 23.59
C LYS A 86 12.49 -16.62 23.92
N GLU A 87 13.00 -17.22 25.00
CA GLU A 87 12.60 -18.55 25.45
C GLU A 87 11.14 -18.58 25.96
N CYS A 88 10.76 -17.62 26.81
CA CYS A 88 9.40 -17.47 27.33
C CYS A 88 8.40 -17.24 26.20
N ASN A 89 8.74 -16.43 25.20
CA ASN A 89 7.89 -16.19 24.03
C ASN A 89 7.66 -17.47 23.24
N SER A 90 8.70 -18.29 23.02
CA SER A 90 8.56 -19.57 22.33
C SER A 90 7.61 -20.53 23.08
N LEU A 91 7.78 -20.66 24.39
CA LEU A 91 6.91 -21.50 25.23
C LEU A 91 5.49 -20.95 25.30
N THR A 92 5.34 -19.64 25.45
CA THR A 92 4.05 -18.95 25.49
C THR A 92 3.31 -19.12 24.17
N LEU A 93 3.99 -19.00 23.03
CA LEU A 93 3.39 -19.24 21.72
C LEU A 93 2.90 -20.69 21.60
N LYS A 94 3.75 -21.68 21.96
CA LYS A 94 3.35 -23.09 21.92
C LYS A 94 2.11 -23.35 22.78
N TYR A 95 2.11 -22.83 24.02
CA TYR A 95 0.98 -23.00 24.94
C TYR A 95 -0.28 -22.30 24.43
N ARG A 96 -0.16 -21.05 23.97
CA ARG A 96 -1.28 -20.29 23.41
C ARG A 96 -1.87 -20.98 22.18
N PHE A 97 -1.06 -21.40 21.21
CA PHE A 97 -1.57 -22.14 20.05
C PHE A 97 -2.22 -23.48 20.44
N SER A 98 -1.68 -24.17 21.44
CA SER A 98 -2.29 -25.42 21.92
C SER A 98 -3.62 -25.22 22.65
N SER A 99 -3.88 -24.03 23.21
CA SER A 99 -5.09 -23.70 23.96
C SER A 99 -6.14 -22.94 23.15
N LEU A 100 -5.79 -22.37 21.98
CA LEU A 100 -6.76 -21.75 21.09
C LEU A 100 -7.83 -22.77 20.67
N PRO A 101 -9.13 -22.39 20.63
CA PRO A 101 -10.19 -23.19 20.02
C PRO A 101 -9.95 -23.48 18.52
N GLU A 102 -10.57 -24.54 17.98
CA GLU A 102 -10.36 -24.97 16.58
C GLU A 102 -10.88 -23.96 15.55
N ASP A 103 -11.99 -23.28 15.82
CA ASP A 103 -12.59 -22.23 14.99
C ASP A 103 -11.69 -20.98 14.89
N ILE A 104 -11.02 -20.63 15.99
CA ILE A 104 -10.03 -19.54 15.99
C ILE A 104 -8.80 -19.93 15.18
N LEU A 105 -8.31 -21.18 15.33
CA LEU A 105 -7.22 -21.69 14.49
C LEU A 105 -7.60 -21.71 13.00
N GLN A 106 -8.81 -22.18 12.68
CA GLN A 106 -9.34 -22.14 11.32
C GLN A 106 -9.34 -20.72 10.78
N SER A 107 -9.85 -19.74 11.54
CA SER A 107 -9.89 -18.34 11.12
C SER A 107 -8.49 -17.78 10.87
N ILE A 108 -7.53 -18.08 11.76
CA ILE A 108 -6.12 -17.71 11.57
C ILE A 108 -5.56 -18.35 10.29
N PHE A 109 -5.89 -19.61 10.04
CA PHE A 109 -5.41 -20.33 8.86
C PHE A 109 -6.04 -19.81 7.57
N GLU A 110 -7.32 -19.43 7.57
CA GLU A 110 -7.96 -18.80 6.41
C GLU A 110 -7.33 -17.44 6.10
N VAL A 111 -7.06 -16.61 7.12
CA VAL A 111 -6.39 -15.32 6.95
C VAL A 111 -4.94 -15.48 6.46
N GLY A 112 -4.23 -16.49 6.97
CA GLY A 112 -2.87 -16.81 6.52
C GLY A 112 -2.81 -17.47 5.14
N SER A 113 -3.89 -18.09 4.70
CA SER A 113 -4.05 -18.71 3.39
C SER A 113 -4.40 -17.66 2.34
N THR A 114 -3.51 -16.69 2.15
CA THR A 114 -3.61 -15.78 1.01
C THR A 114 -3.22 -16.50 -0.28
N PRO A 115 -3.77 -16.10 -1.44
CA PRO A 115 -3.23 -16.49 -2.74
C PRO A 115 -1.81 -15.89 -2.85
N ASP A 116 -0.81 -16.62 -2.36
CA ASP A 116 0.58 -16.20 -2.39
C ASP A 116 1.29 -16.75 -3.63
N ARG A 117 2.43 -16.12 -3.95
CA ARG A 117 3.30 -16.49 -5.08
C ARG A 117 3.78 -17.95 -5.07
N ASN A 118 3.57 -18.67 -3.96
CA ASN A 118 4.06 -20.03 -3.76
C ASN A 118 2.96 -21.10 -3.74
N GLY A 119 1.71 -20.78 -4.08
CA GLY A 119 0.74 -21.81 -4.46
C GLY A 119 0.22 -22.67 -3.31
N CYS A 120 -0.46 -22.05 -2.35
CA CYS A 120 -0.93 -22.68 -1.09
C CYS A 120 0.20 -23.30 -0.25
N ARG A 121 1.43 -22.80 -0.39
CA ARG A 121 2.55 -23.27 0.43
C ARG A 121 2.22 -23.16 1.92
N PHE A 122 1.51 -22.10 2.32
CA PHE A 122 1.00 -21.95 3.67
C PHE A 122 0.15 -23.16 4.12
N SER A 123 -0.86 -23.55 3.34
CA SER A 123 -1.76 -24.66 3.67
C SER A 123 -1.02 -25.99 3.83
N VAL A 124 -0.04 -26.24 2.95
CA VAL A 124 0.84 -27.41 3.06
C VAL A 124 1.67 -27.33 4.34
N LEU A 125 2.42 -26.24 4.56
CA LEU A 125 3.28 -26.06 5.72
C LEU A 125 2.52 -26.21 7.04
N VAL A 126 1.37 -25.55 7.17
CA VAL A 126 0.53 -25.61 8.38
C VAL A 126 0.02 -27.02 8.63
N SER A 127 -0.37 -27.75 7.57
CA SER A 127 -0.80 -29.15 7.70
C SER A 127 0.32 -30.10 8.16
N HIS A 128 1.59 -29.68 8.08
CA HIS A 128 2.75 -30.44 8.52
C HIS A 128 3.31 -30.03 9.89
N VAL A 129 2.77 -28.98 10.55
CA VAL A 129 3.27 -28.50 11.85
C VAL A 129 3.02 -29.52 12.96
N CYS A 130 1.76 -29.95 13.14
CA CYS A 130 1.38 -30.95 14.13
C CYS A 130 0.05 -31.61 13.73
N TRP A 131 -0.31 -32.72 14.40
CA TRP A 131 -1.57 -33.43 14.15
C TRP A 131 -2.79 -32.51 14.19
N ARG A 132 -2.89 -31.68 15.23
CA ARG A 132 -4.02 -30.78 15.43
C ARG A 132 -4.17 -29.78 14.29
N PHE A 133 -3.07 -29.20 13.84
CA PHE A 133 -3.09 -28.25 12.73
C PHE A 133 -3.52 -28.96 11.44
N ARG A 134 -3.00 -30.17 11.18
CA ARG A 134 -3.41 -30.99 10.05
C ARG A 134 -4.92 -31.26 10.03
N GLU A 135 -5.50 -31.60 11.17
CA GLU A 135 -6.93 -31.86 11.31
C GLU A 135 -7.77 -30.61 11.00
N VAL A 136 -7.39 -29.46 11.58
CA VAL A 136 -8.06 -28.18 11.30
C VAL A 136 -7.91 -27.79 9.82
N THR A 137 -6.72 -27.91 9.24
CA THR A 137 -6.48 -27.61 7.81
C THR A 137 -7.33 -28.50 6.90
N PHE A 138 -7.45 -29.80 7.18
CA PHE A 138 -8.31 -30.71 6.39
C PHE A 138 -9.81 -30.44 6.55
N ARG A 139 -10.23 -29.90 7.71
CA ARG A 139 -11.61 -29.44 7.94
C ARG A 139 -11.92 -28.07 7.32
N THR A 140 -10.92 -27.39 6.74
CA THR A 140 -11.04 -26.03 6.21
C THR A 140 -10.89 -26.03 4.68
N PRO A 141 -11.97 -26.26 3.90
CA PRO A 141 -11.88 -26.36 2.43
C PRO A 141 -11.30 -25.11 1.75
N ARG A 142 -11.52 -23.93 2.32
CA ARG A 142 -10.98 -22.64 1.84
C ARG A 142 -9.46 -22.61 1.75
N MET A 143 -8.75 -23.41 2.55
CA MET A 143 -7.29 -23.49 2.45
C MET A 143 -6.79 -24.20 1.19
N TRP A 144 -7.66 -24.88 0.47
CA TRP A 144 -7.34 -25.72 -0.68
C TRP A 144 -7.97 -25.19 -1.97
N ASN A 145 -8.46 -23.95 -1.97
CA ASN A 145 -9.25 -23.40 -3.07
C ASN A 145 -8.42 -22.67 -4.13
N VAL A 146 -7.10 -22.49 -3.95
CA VAL A 146 -6.21 -21.87 -4.93
C VAL A 146 -5.51 -22.94 -5.77
N ILE A 147 -5.81 -22.95 -7.07
CA ILE A 147 -5.35 -23.96 -8.02
C ILE A 147 -4.59 -23.24 -9.15
N HIS A 148 -3.39 -23.71 -9.48
CA HIS A 148 -2.59 -23.11 -10.55
C HIS A 148 -1.75 -24.13 -11.32
N ASP A 149 -1.40 -23.80 -12.56
CA ASP A 149 -0.71 -24.68 -13.52
C ASP A 149 0.74 -25.01 -13.15
N GLY A 150 1.36 -24.24 -12.26
CA GLY A 150 2.64 -24.56 -11.63
C GLY A 150 2.61 -25.75 -10.65
N GLN A 151 1.42 -26.22 -10.23
CA GLN A 151 1.29 -27.33 -9.29
C GLN A 151 1.50 -28.71 -9.97
N PRO A 152 2.09 -29.69 -9.26
CA PRO A 152 2.02 -31.10 -9.64
C PRO A 152 0.57 -31.58 -9.79
N MET A 153 0.36 -32.54 -10.70
CA MET A 153 -1.00 -33.01 -11.02
C MET A 153 -1.73 -33.70 -9.87
N ASP A 154 -1.00 -34.47 -9.08
CA ASP A 154 -1.48 -35.12 -7.86
C ASP A 154 -1.89 -34.07 -6.81
N GLN A 155 -1.14 -32.97 -6.71
CA GLN A 155 -1.47 -31.84 -5.84
C GLN A 155 -2.75 -31.13 -6.29
N ILE A 156 -2.89 -30.84 -7.60
CA ILE A 156 -4.10 -30.22 -8.17
C ILE A 156 -5.34 -31.07 -7.84
N THR A 157 -5.28 -32.36 -8.13
CA THR A 157 -6.39 -33.30 -7.87
C THR A 157 -6.71 -33.35 -6.38
N THR A 158 -5.68 -33.40 -5.52
CA THR A 158 -5.85 -33.40 -4.06
C THR A 158 -6.53 -32.12 -3.59
N PHE A 159 -6.14 -30.96 -4.11
CA PHE A 159 -6.71 -29.67 -3.68
C PHE A 159 -8.16 -29.52 -4.13
N LEU A 160 -8.46 -29.87 -5.39
CA LEU A 160 -9.84 -29.90 -5.91
C LEU A 160 -10.73 -30.82 -5.09
N SER A 161 -10.23 -31.99 -4.66
CA SER A 161 -11.01 -32.89 -3.78
C SER A 161 -11.27 -32.29 -2.38
N ARG A 162 -10.35 -31.46 -1.87
CA ARG A 162 -10.43 -30.87 -0.53
C ARG A 162 -11.20 -29.55 -0.50
N SER A 163 -11.25 -28.80 -1.59
CA SER A 163 -11.99 -27.53 -1.70
C SER A 163 -13.51 -27.71 -1.67
N LYS A 164 -14.01 -28.91 -2.01
CA LYS A 164 -15.44 -29.25 -2.00
C LYS A 164 -16.24 -28.25 -2.86
N ALA A 165 -17.30 -27.67 -2.30
CA ALA A 165 -18.17 -26.69 -2.95
C ALA A 165 -17.78 -25.23 -2.68
N VAL A 166 -16.60 -24.99 -2.09
CA VAL A 166 -16.11 -23.62 -1.87
C VAL A 166 -15.66 -23.02 -3.21
N GLY A 167 -15.83 -21.71 -3.36
CA GLY A 167 -15.32 -20.95 -4.50
C GLY A 167 -13.82 -21.18 -4.72
N ILE A 168 -13.47 -21.68 -5.90
CA ILE A 168 -12.11 -21.99 -6.33
C ILE A 168 -11.54 -20.80 -7.10
N CYS A 169 -10.29 -20.47 -6.83
CA CYS A 169 -9.49 -19.51 -7.56
C CYS A 169 -8.54 -20.27 -8.50
N VAL A 170 -8.71 -20.07 -9.81
CA VAL A 170 -7.92 -20.72 -10.86
C VAL A 170 -6.96 -19.72 -11.48
N PHE A 171 -5.67 -20.05 -11.46
CA PHE A 171 -4.61 -19.20 -12.03
C PHE A 171 -3.88 -19.97 -13.15
N VAL A 172 -3.79 -19.37 -14.33
CA VAL A 172 -3.17 -19.97 -15.53
C VAL A 172 -2.02 -19.08 -16.01
N GLY A 173 -0.89 -19.69 -16.34
CA GLY A 173 0.22 -18.99 -16.96
C GLY A 173 0.94 -17.99 -16.05
N ASP A 174 0.66 -18.01 -14.76
CA ASP A 174 0.98 -16.96 -13.79
C ASP A 174 2.43 -16.45 -13.90
N VAL A 175 2.63 -15.14 -13.71
CA VAL A 175 3.91 -14.38 -13.77
C VAL A 175 5.00 -15.08 -12.96
N TRP A 176 4.62 -15.84 -11.94
CA TRP A 176 5.54 -16.63 -11.11
C TRP A 176 6.34 -17.66 -11.91
N ALA A 177 5.79 -18.19 -13.01
CA ALA A 177 6.45 -19.17 -13.87
C ALA A 177 7.62 -18.57 -14.67
N LEU A 178 7.64 -17.26 -14.94
CA LEU A 178 8.70 -16.61 -15.72
C LEU A 178 10.08 -16.70 -15.06
N LYS A 179 10.14 -16.91 -13.73
CA LYS A 179 11.40 -17.11 -13.00
C LYS A 179 11.68 -18.57 -12.65
N SER A 180 10.74 -19.47 -12.88
CA SER A 180 10.91 -20.88 -12.53
C SER A 180 10.92 -21.72 -13.80
N GLU A 181 12.02 -22.43 -14.04
CA GLU A 181 12.16 -23.49 -15.06
C GLU A 181 11.18 -24.67 -14.88
N PHE A 182 10.11 -24.52 -14.08
CA PHE A 182 9.32 -25.61 -13.52
C PHE A 182 7.83 -25.39 -13.67
N ARG A 183 7.34 -25.13 -14.89
CA ARG A 183 5.97 -25.57 -15.20
C ARG A 183 5.93 -27.08 -15.07
N ARG A 184 5.25 -27.55 -14.03
CA ARG A 184 5.16 -28.99 -13.72
C ARG A 184 4.08 -29.71 -14.53
N THR A 185 3.15 -28.94 -15.10
CA THR A 185 1.98 -29.42 -15.81
C THR A 185 1.76 -28.58 -17.06
N SER A 186 1.39 -29.21 -18.19
CA SER A 186 0.97 -28.46 -19.38
C SER A 186 -0.39 -27.82 -19.16
N ILE A 187 -0.60 -26.61 -19.70
CA ILE A 187 -1.87 -25.87 -19.57
C ILE A 187 -3.07 -26.71 -20.02
N GLU A 188 -2.92 -27.50 -21.08
CA GLU A 188 -3.94 -28.44 -21.57
C GLU A 188 -4.42 -29.38 -20.46
N LYS A 189 -3.50 -30.15 -19.87
CA LYS A 189 -3.81 -31.13 -18.84
C LYS A 189 -4.34 -30.46 -17.57
N PHE A 190 -3.83 -29.28 -17.26
CA PHE A 190 -4.34 -28.47 -16.15
C PHE A 190 -5.81 -28.12 -16.37
N MET A 191 -6.12 -27.52 -17.53
CA MET A 191 -7.46 -27.08 -17.88
C MET A 191 -8.45 -28.24 -17.96
N ASP A 192 -8.06 -29.39 -18.53
CA ASP A 192 -8.87 -30.61 -18.60
C ASP A 192 -9.40 -31.09 -17.24
N ILE A 193 -8.63 -30.81 -16.19
CA ILE A 193 -8.97 -31.20 -14.82
C ILE A 193 -9.80 -30.10 -14.14
N VAL A 194 -9.34 -28.84 -14.20
CA VAL A 194 -10.02 -27.75 -13.48
C VAL A 194 -11.39 -27.42 -14.07
N ILE A 195 -11.58 -27.58 -15.39
CA ILE A 195 -12.84 -27.24 -16.07
C ILE A 195 -14.01 -28.11 -15.61
N ARG A 196 -13.73 -29.33 -15.12
CA ARG A 196 -14.74 -30.22 -14.52
C ARG A 196 -15.34 -29.65 -13.24
N HIS A 197 -14.68 -28.66 -12.65
CA HIS A 197 -15.10 -27.95 -11.45
C HIS A 197 -15.55 -26.51 -11.75
N ASN A 198 -15.87 -26.18 -13.01
CA ASN A 198 -16.23 -24.82 -13.44
C ASN A 198 -17.38 -24.18 -12.66
N GLN A 199 -18.31 -24.98 -12.14
CA GLN A 199 -19.42 -24.53 -11.30
C GLN A 199 -18.95 -23.94 -9.97
N CYS A 200 -17.76 -24.32 -9.49
CA CYS A 200 -17.20 -23.81 -8.26
C CYS A 200 -16.21 -22.65 -8.48
N TRP A 201 -15.96 -22.22 -9.72
CA TRP A 201 -15.00 -21.15 -9.96
C TRP A 201 -15.57 -19.83 -9.48
N SER A 202 -14.87 -19.17 -8.57
CA SER A 202 -15.20 -17.81 -8.10
C SER A 202 -14.23 -16.76 -8.65
N THR A 203 -12.99 -17.16 -8.90
CA THR A 203 -11.95 -16.29 -9.44
C THR A 203 -11.20 -17.03 -10.54
N PHE A 204 -10.97 -16.34 -11.66
CA PHE A 204 -10.11 -16.82 -12.73
C PHE A 204 -9.09 -15.74 -13.05
N ALA A 205 -7.83 -16.11 -13.14
CA ALA A 205 -6.75 -15.22 -13.54
C ALA A 205 -5.86 -15.91 -14.57
N CYS A 206 -5.49 -15.21 -15.63
CA CYS A 206 -4.48 -15.72 -16.56
C CYS A 206 -3.43 -14.68 -16.89
N TYR A 207 -2.20 -15.16 -17.14
CA TYR A 207 -1.10 -14.38 -17.67
C TYR A 207 -0.64 -14.95 -19.01
N VAL A 208 -0.57 -14.07 -20.02
CA VAL A 208 -0.28 -14.37 -21.41
C VAL A 208 1.10 -13.82 -21.75
N GLY A 209 2.08 -14.72 -21.90
CA GLY A 209 3.46 -14.39 -22.25
C GLY A 209 3.78 -14.64 -23.73
N VAL A 210 4.74 -13.88 -24.26
CA VAL A 210 5.11 -13.79 -25.69
C VAL A 210 5.38 -15.14 -26.38
N SER A 211 5.92 -16.14 -25.67
CA SER A 211 6.32 -17.42 -26.27
C SER A 211 5.25 -18.52 -26.18
N GLU A 212 4.15 -18.28 -25.47
CA GLU A 212 3.16 -19.32 -25.15
C GLU A 212 1.75 -19.02 -25.69
N ASP A 213 1.67 -17.97 -26.49
CA ASP A 213 0.49 -17.44 -27.12
C ASP A 213 -0.32 -18.54 -27.82
N GLU A 214 0.27 -19.27 -28.77
CA GLU A 214 -0.51 -20.27 -29.54
C GLU A 214 -1.17 -21.35 -28.69
N GLY A 215 -0.48 -21.82 -27.64
CA GLY A 215 -1.00 -22.85 -26.74
C GLY A 215 -2.13 -22.29 -25.89
N MET A 216 -1.87 -21.21 -25.16
CA MET A 216 -2.89 -20.62 -24.29
C MET A 216 -4.11 -20.13 -25.04
N HIS A 217 -3.95 -19.56 -26.23
CA HIS A 217 -5.08 -19.04 -26.99
C HIS A 217 -6.10 -20.13 -27.32
N ARG A 218 -5.63 -21.31 -27.74
CA ARG A 218 -6.51 -22.46 -28.00
C ARG A 218 -7.27 -22.90 -26.75
N PHE A 219 -6.66 -22.78 -25.58
CA PHE A 219 -7.29 -23.21 -24.32
C PHE A 219 -8.19 -22.16 -23.70
N LEU A 220 -7.87 -20.87 -23.79
CA LEU A 220 -8.78 -19.84 -23.29
C LEU A 220 -10.02 -19.71 -24.18
N ALA A 221 -9.94 -20.16 -25.43
CA ALA A 221 -11.03 -20.23 -26.38
C ALA A 221 -11.97 -21.45 -26.20
N TYR A 222 -12.08 -22.08 -25.02
CA TYR A 222 -13.09 -23.13 -24.78
C TYR A 222 -14.50 -22.59 -25.09
N PRO A 223 -15.14 -23.01 -26.20
CA PRO A 223 -16.38 -22.41 -26.65
C PRO A 223 -17.51 -22.81 -25.71
N GLY A 224 -18.27 -21.81 -25.24
CA GLY A 224 -19.44 -22.06 -24.39
C GLY A 224 -19.12 -22.45 -22.96
N LEU A 225 -17.93 -22.13 -22.45
CA LEU A 225 -17.59 -22.38 -21.05
C LEU A 225 -18.51 -21.56 -20.12
N ALA A 226 -19.40 -22.26 -19.42
CA ALA A 226 -20.30 -21.65 -18.44
C ALA A 226 -19.62 -21.58 -17.06
N LEU A 227 -19.43 -20.35 -16.56
CA LEU A 227 -18.87 -20.08 -15.24
C LEU A 227 -19.89 -19.31 -14.40
N PRO A 228 -20.97 -19.97 -13.95
CA PRO A 228 -22.11 -19.29 -13.33
C PRO A 228 -21.79 -18.63 -12.00
N ASN A 229 -20.68 -19.00 -11.34
CA ASN A 229 -20.26 -18.46 -10.05
C ASN A 229 -19.01 -17.58 -10.12
N LEU A 230 -18.50 -17.30 -11.33
CA LEU A 230 -17.32 -16.45 -11.49
C LEU A 230 -17.66 -15.00 -11.11
N ILE A 231 -16.92 -14.48 -10.13
CA ILE A 231 -17.09 -13.14 -9.57
C ILE A 231 -15.96 -12.22 -10.04
N THR A 232 -14.73 -12.75 -10.09
CA THR A 232 -13.53 -11.99 -10.45
C THR A 232 -12.83 -12.62 -11.64
N LEU A 233 -12.56 -11.82 -12.66
CA LEU A 233 -11.76 -12.17 -13.83
C LEU A 233 -10.53 -11.27 -13.89
N SER A 234 -9.34 -11.87 -14.00
CA SER A 234 -8.09 -11.15 -14.20
C SER A 234 -7.40 -11.66 -15.46
N CYS A 235 -6.91 -10.77 -16.31
CA CYS A 235 -6.12 -11.14 -17.48
C CYS A 235 -4.97 -10.16 -17.63
N SER A 236 -3.76 -10.70 -17.76
CA SER A 236 -2.55 -9.91 -17.95
C SER A 236 -1.83 -10.39 -19.18
N ARG A 237 -1.42 -9.49 -20.05
CA ARG A 237 -0.61 -9.78 -21.24
C ARG A 237 0.75 -9.12 -21.12
N MET A 238 1.79 -9.82 -21.56
CA MET A 238 3.13 -9.25 -21.65
C MET A 238 3.24 -8.35 -22.88
N SER A 239 2.86 -8.87 -24.06
CA SER A 239 2.79 -8.09 -25.29
C SER A 239 1.39 -7.50 -25.48
N SER A 240 1.37 -6.29 -26.03
CA SER A 240 0.16 -5.53 -26.37
C SER A 240 -0.29 -5.76 -27.80
N ILE A 241 0.47 -6.50 -28.63
CA ILE A 241 0.01 -6.95 -29.95
C ILE A 241 -1.22 -7.83 -29.73
N ASP A 242 -2.40 -7.26 -29.96
CA ASP A 242 -3.63 -8.04 -30.02
C ASP A 242 -3.62 -8.75 -31.37
N PRO A 243 -3.49 -10.08 -31.41
CA PRO A 243 -3.77 -10.79 -32.64
C PRO A 243 -5.24 -10.49 -32.90
N ALA A 244 -5.53 -9.82 -34.03
CA ALA A 244 -6.81 -9.18 -34.37
C ALA A 244 -8.06 -10.10 -34.34
N GLU A 245 -7.89 -11.35 -33.89
CA GLU A 245 -8.85 -12.43 -33.87
C GLU A 245 -9.09 -13.00 -32.46
N LEU A 246 -8.39 -12.52 -31.41
CA LEU A 246 -8.48 -13.13 -30.08
C LEU A 246 -9.54 -12.48 -29.21
N ASP A 247 -10.77 -12.90 -29.44
CA ASP A 247 -11.91 -12.63 -28.58
C ASP A 247 -11.84 -13.52 -27.31
N LEU A 248 -10.80 -13.31 -26.49
CA LEU A 248 -10.60 -14.05 -25.23
C LEU A 248 -11.85 -13.91 -24.37
N PHE A 249 -12.36 -15.02 -23.83
CA PHE A 249 -13.54 -15.08 -22.96
C PHE A 249 -14.88 -14.71 -23.61
N SER A 250 -14.91 -14.30 -24.87
CA SER A 250 -16.14 -13.88 -25.56
C SER A 250 -17.23 -14.95 -25.61
N SER A 251 -16.81 -16.20 -25.71
CA SER A 251 -17.67 -17.38 -25.75
C SER A 251 -18.04 -17.88 -24.35
N TRP A 252 -17.52 -17.27 -23.29
CA TRP A 252 -17.79 -17.69 -21.92
C TRP A 252 -19.10 -17.09 -21.42
N VAL A 253 -19.85 -17.88 -20.67
CA VAL A 253 -21.08 -17.44 -20.03
C VAL A 253 -20.78 -17.15 -18.55
N ILE A 254 -20.57 -15.86 -18.24
CA ILE A 254 -20.09 -15.38 -16.93
C ILE A 254 -21.11 -14.44 -16.25
N PRO A 255 -22.34 -14.91 -15.95
CA PRO A 255 -23.45 -14.04 -15.56
C PRO A 255 -23.24 -13.31 -14.24
N ARG A 256 -22.32 -13.75 -13.37
CA ARG A 256 -22.07 -13.15 -12.05
C ARG A 256 -20.79 -12.32 -11.98
N LEU A 257 -20.13 -12.08 -13.12
CA LEU A 257 -18.91 -11.30 -13.14
C LEU A 257 -19.17 -9.89 -12.58
N SER A 258 -18.49 -9.53 -11.50
CA SER A 258 -18.61 -8.22 -10.86
C SER A 258 -17.29 -7.46 -10.79
N HIS A 259 -16.15 -8.14 -10.93
CA HIS A 259 -14.82 -7.54 -10.91
C HIS A 259 -13.98 -7.98 -12.10
N PHE A 260 -13.40 -7.02 -12.80
CA PHE A 260 -12.45 -7.26 -13.88
C PHE A 260 -11.13 -6.55 -13.60
N ASN A 261 -10.00 -7.25 -13.82
CA ASN A 261 -8.66 -6.67 -13.76
C ASN A 261 -7.88 -7.02 -15.04
N GLY A 262 -7.45 -6.01 -15.76
CA GLY A 262 -6.73 -6.15 -17.03
C GLY A 262 -5.35 -5.52 -16.97
N LEU A 263 -4.31 -6.21 -17.43
CA LEU A 263 -3.01 -5.60 -17.76
C LEU A 263 -2.74 -5.80 -19.25
N ASN A 264 -2.58 -4.71 -20.01
CA ASN A 264 -2.38 -4.73 -21.46
C ASN A 264 -3.43 -5.55 -22.23
N VAL A 265 -4.70 -5.45 -21.80
CA VAL A 265 -5.82 -6.16 -22.44
C VAL A 265 -6.79 -5.20 -23.12
N THR A 266 -7.30 -5.63 -24.27
CA THR A 266 -8.46 -5.02 -24.91
C THR A 266 -9.73 -5.58 -24.27
N LEU A 267 -10.69 -4.70 -24.03
CA LEU A 267 -11.98 -5.08 -23.48
C LEU A 267 -12.98 -5.27 -24.60
N GLN A 268 -13.75 -6.34 -24.49
CA GLN A 268 -14.85 -6.63 -25.40
C GLN A 268 -16.19 -6.44 -24.68
N PRO A 269 -17.21 -5.88 -25.34
CA PRO A 269 -18.54 -5.70 -24.75
C PRO A 269 -19.16 -7.00 -24.23
N SER A 270 -18.81 -8.15 -24.84
CA SER A 270 -19.26 -9.49 -24.44
C SER A 270 -18.83 -9.86 -23.02
N ILE A 271 -17.62 -9.48 -22.61
CA ILE A 271 -17.05 -9.78 -21.28
C ILE A 271 -17.69 -8.90 -20.21
N MET A 272 -18.04 -7.67 -20.59
CA MET A 272 -18.41 -6.60 -19.67
C MET A 272 -19.67 -6.87 -18.86
N GLY A 273 -20.56 -7.77 -19.32
CA GLY A 273 -21.74 -8.22 -18.58
C GLY A 273 -22.67 -7.10 -18.09
N GLU A 274 -23.85 -7.46 -17.61
CA GLU A 274 -24.73 -6.47 -16.97
C GLU A 274 -24.34 -6.21 -15.52
N ASN A 275 -23.50 -7.05 -14.93
CA ASN A 275 -23.22 -7.11 -13.49
C ASN A 275 -21.85 -6.60 -13.09
N LEU A 276 -21.03 -6.10 -14.04
CA LEU A 276 -19.70 -5.60 -13.71
C LEU A 276 -19.81 -4.33 -12.87
N VAL A 277 -19.26 -4.39 -11.65
CA VAL A 277 -19.30 -3.30 -10.65
C VAL A 277 -17.97 -2.56 -10.57
N SER A 278 -16.85 -3.26 -10.70
CA SER A 278 -15.51 -2.69 -10.60
C SER A 278 -14.61 -3.18 -11.73
N CYS A 279 -13.92 -2.26 -12.41
CA CYS A 279 -13.00 -2.55 -13.50
C CYS A 279 -11.66 -1.85 -13.25
N GLN A 280 -10.58 -2.61 -13.28
CA GLN A 280 -9.22 -2.08 -13.27
C GLN A 280 -8.54 -2.43 -14.59
N LEU A 281 -7.90 -1.44 -15.20
CA LEU A 281 -7.13 -1.58 -16.42
C LEU A 281 -5.79 -0.88 -16.25
N ASP A 282 -4.74 -1.68 -16.34
CA ASP A 282 -3.36 -1.25 -16.31
C ASP A 282 -2.80 -1.37 -17.73
N PHE A 283 -2.12 -0.33 -18.19
CA PHE A 283 -1.48 -0.23 -19.50
C PHE A 283 0.00 0.07 -19.26
N ASP A 284 0.88 -0.80 -19.74
CA ASP A 284 2.33 -0.70 -19.59
C ASP A 284 3.00 -0.71 -20.98
N GLY A 285 3.72 0.36 -21.31
CA GLY A 285 4.34 0.59 -22.62
C GLY A 285 5.81 0.18 -22.75
N VAL A 286 6.38 -0.58 -21.81
CA VAL A 286 7.81 -0.93 -21.77
C VAL A 286 8.29 -1.74 -22.99
N ASP A 287 7.41 -2.53 -23.62
CA ASP A 287 7.83 -3.55 -24.60
C ASP A 287 7.79 -3.11 -26.09
N GLY A 288 7.55 -1.82 -26.38
CA GLY A 288 7.74 -1.20 -27.70
C GLY A 288 6.56 -1.31 -28.69
N ASP A 289 6.42 -0.29 -29.57
CA ASP A 289 5.57 -0.07 -30.77
C ASP A 289 4.10 -0.55 -30.81
N ASP A 290 3.56 -1.09 -29.73
CA ASP A 290 2.24 -1.69 -29.78
C ASP A 290 1.10 -0.66 -29.68
N ASP A 291 0.29 -0.62 -30.73
CA ASP A 291 -0.91 0.22 -30.82
C ASP A 291 -2.01 -0.30 -29.89
N TRP A 292 -2.21 0.38 -28.76
CA TRP A 292 -3.35 0.12 -27.88
C TRP A 292 -4.65 0.68 -28.47
N SER A 293 -5.65 -0.18 -28.68
CA SER A 293 -6.98 0.24 -29.13
C SER A 293 -7.83 0.81 -28.00
N SER A 294 -7.63 2.10 -27.69
CA SER A 294 -8.47 2.86 -26.77
C SER A 294 -9.95 2.81 -27.14
N THR A 295 -10.27 2.75 -28.43
CA THR A 295 -11.64 2.69 -28.96
C THR A 295 -12.38 1.43 -28.49
N GLY A 296 -11.73 0.27 -28.47
CA GLY A 296 -12.34 -0.97 -27.98
C GLY A 296 -12.67 -0.89 -26.49
N VAL A 297 -11.73 -0.37 -25.70
CA VAL A 297 -11.92 -0.14 -24.26
C VAL A 297 -13.08 0.82 -23.99
N LEU A 298 -13.13 1.95 -24.67
CA LEU A 298 -14.20 2.93 -24.53
C LEU A 298 -15.56 2.36 -24.92
N HIS A 299 -15.63 1.64 -26.05
CA HIS A 299 -16.86 0.98 -26.48
C HIS A 299 -17.33 -0.06 -25.45
N ALA A 300 -16.44 -0.89 -24.92
CA ALA A 300 -16.77 -1.86 -23.88
C ALA A 300 -17.26 -1.18 -22.60
N LEU A 301 -16.57 -0.13 -22.11
CA LEU A 301 -17.01 0.64 -20.94
C LEU A 301 -18.38 1.28 -21.14
N SER A 302 -18.68 1.78 -22.35
CA SER A 302 -19.98 2.38 -22.69
C SER A 302 -21.15 1.39 -22.58
N SER A 303 -20.87 0.08 -22.74
CA SER A 303 -21.87 -0.98 -22.66
C SER A 303 -22.24 -1.36 -21.21
N THR A 304 -21.40 -0.98 -20.24
CA THR A 304 -21.62 -1.31 -18.82
C THR A 304 -22.65 -0.37 -18.19
N ARG A 305 -23.66 -0.95 -17.53
CA ARG A 305 -24.71 -0.19 -16.81
C ARG A 305 -24.54 -0.18 -15.30
N SER A 306 -23.75 -1.12 -14.78
CA SER A 306 -23.58 -1.35 -13.34
C SER A 306 -22.20 -0.93 -12.82
N LEU A 307 -21.34 -0.40 -13.69
CA LEU A 307 -19.96 -0.07 -13.35
C LEU A 307 -19.95 1.13 -12.40
N LYS A 308 -19.55 0.89 -11.16
CA LYS A 308 -19.45 1.89 -10.09
C LYS A 308 -18.04 2.38 -9.87
N GLU A 309 -17.06 1.51 -10.09
CA GLU A 309 -15.65 1.82 -9.87
C GLU A 309 -14.84 1.53 -11.13
N LEU A 310 -14.05 2.50 -11.57
CA LEU A 310 -13.13 2.36 -12.70
C LEU A 310 -11.75 2.85 -12.26
N ARG A 311 -10.74 2.00 -12.49
CA ARG A 311 -9.34 2.31 -12.25
C ARG A 311 -8.58 2.19 -13.56
N LEU A 312 -7.95 3.27 -13.99
CA LEU A 312 -7.09 3.30 -15.17
C LEU A 312 -5.67 3.63 -14.73
N LYS A 313 -4.70 2.79 -15.06
CA LYS A 313 -3.30 3.03 -14.79
C LYS A 313 -2.55 3.00 -16.11
N PHE A 314 -1.86 4.09 -16.42
CA PHE A 314 -0.97 4.20 -17.57
C PHE A 314 0.46 4.27 -17.05
N GLU A 315 1.32 3.40 -17.56
CA GLU A 315 2.73 3.29 -17.19
C GLU A 315 3.57 3.21 -18.47
N ASN A 316 4.57 4.09 -18.60
CA ASN A 316 5.48 4.14 -19.76
C ASN A 316 4.79 4.26 -21.14
N ILE A 317 3.60 4.87 -21.22
CA ILE A 317 2.84 5.00 -22.48
C ILE A 317 3.32 6.23 -23.27
N LEU A 318 3.70 6.00 -24.53
CA LEU A 318 4.03 7.05 -25.49
C LEU A 318 2.76 7.60 -26.16
N SER A 319 2.80 8.84 -26.63
CA SER A 319 1.64 9.49 -27.27
C SER A 319 1.18 8.74 -28.51
N GLU A 320 2.11 8.21 -29.29
CA GLU A 320 1.81 7.53 -30.57
C GLU A 320 0.92 6.29 -30.42
N HIS A 321 0.96 5.61 -29.26
CA HIS A 321 0.13 4.43 -28.99
C HIS A 321 -1.35 4.75 -28.74
N ILE A 322 -1.72 6.03 -28.69
CA ILE A 322 -3.06 6.47 -28.34
C ILE A 322 -3.75 7.07 -29.56
N SER A 323 -4.85 6.44 -29.98
CA SER A 323 -5.66 6.92 -31.09
C SER A 323 -6.21 8.32 -30.83
N THR A 324 -6.12 9.20 -31.84
CA THR A 324 -6.61 10.58 -31.73
C THR A 324 -8.12 10.74 -31.98
N ASN A 325 -8.77 9.70 -32.51
CA ASN A 325 -10.18 9.75 -32.90
C ASN A 325 -11.03 8.92 -31.93
N MET A 326 -11.06 9.32 -30.67
CA MET A 326 -11.82 8.59 -29.65
C MET A 326 -13.30 8.97 -29.65
N PRO A 327 -14.23 7.98 -29.64
CA PRO A 327 -15.64 8.26 -29.49
C PRO A 327 -15.94 8.76 -28.08
N THR A 328 -16.80 9.79 -27.99
CA THR A 328 -17.32 10.23 -26.70
C THR A 328 -18.15 9.12 -26.06
N THR A 329 -17.76 8.72 -24.86
CA THR A 329 -18.32 7.60 -24.11
C THR A 329 -18.88 8.08 -22.79
N SER A 330 -20.15 7.83 -22.52
CA SER A 330 -20.76 8.17 -21.22
C SER A 330 -20.88 6.96 -20.32
N ILE A 331 -20.32 7.06 -19.11
CA ILE A 331 -20.39 6.03 -18.07
C ILE A 331 -21.22 6.58 -16.91
N SER A 332 -22.54 6.47 -17.06
CA SER A 332 -23.48 7.14 -16.15
C SER A 332 -23.54 6.52 -14.75
N SER A 333 -23.20 5.25 -14.56
CA SER A 333 -23.24 4.58 -13.25
C SER A 333 -22.00 4.83 -12.38
N LEU A 334 -20.96 5.46 -12.93
CA LEU A 334 -19.66 5.54 -12.28
C LEU A 334 -19.71 6.46 -11.06
N GLU A 335 -19.39 5.92 -9.89
CA GLU A 335 -19.37 6.61 -8.59
C GLU A 335 -17.94 6.97 -8.18
N THR A 336 -16.98 6.11 -8.53
CA THR A 336 -15.57 6.19 -8.14
C THR A 336 -14.67 6.04 -9.36
N PHE A 337 -13.79 7.01 -9.59
CA PHE A 337 -12.83 6.98 -10.69
C PHE A 337 -11.41 7.22 -10.17
N HIS A 338 -10.52 6.27 -10.45
CA HIS A 338 -9.10 6.38 -10.17
C HIS A 338 -8.34 6.40 -11.49
N ILE A 339 -7.43 7.37 -11.63
CA ILE A 339 -6.52 7.44 -12.76
C ILE A 339 -5.09 7.65 -12.31
N SER A 340 -4.17 6.88 -12.85
CA SER A 340 -2.74 6.95 -12.53
C SER A 340 -1.94 7.10 -13.82
N PHE A 341 -1.02 8.04 -13.83
CA PHE A 341 -0.08 8.28 -14.92
C PHE A 341 1.34 8.15 -14.37
N ILE A 342 2.08 7.17 -14.87
CA ILE A 342 3.43 6.84 -14.44
C ILE A 342 4.33 6.89 -15.67
N ASP A 343 5.25 7.85 -15.72
CA ASP A 343 6.22 7.97 -16.81
C ASP A 343 5.58 8.01 -18.23
N CYS A 344 4.41 8.65 -18.36
CA CYS A 344 3.65 8.73 -19.62
C CYS A 344 3.79 10.09 -20.33
N ASN A 345 3.68 10.10 -21.66
CA ASN A 345 3.45 11.33 -22.44
C ASN A 345 1.96 11.72 -22.41
N THR A 346 1.67 12.95 -22.02
CA THR A 346 0.31 13.36 -21.63
C THR A 346 -0.57 13.81 -22.81
N SER A 347 0.03 14.22 -23.93
CA SER A 347 -0.67 14.91 -25.03
C SER A 347 -1.90 14.16 -25.59
N ASN A 348 -1.81 12.85 -25.79
CA ASN A 348 -2.93 12.05 -26.30
C ASN A 348 -3.81 11.45 -25.19
N LEU A 349 -3.30 11.30 -23.96
CA LEU A 349 -4.11 10.91 -22.79
C LEU A 349 -5.16 11.97 -22.45
N ILE A 350 -4.88 13.24 -22.76
CA ILE A 350 -5.84 14.34 -22.68
C ILE A 350 -7.12 14.02 -23.49
N GLN A 351 -6.98 13.42 -24.67
CA GLN A 351 -8.12 13.11 -25.54
C GLN A 351 -8.99 11.98 -24.96
N LEU A 352 -8.36 11.00 -24.32
CA LEU A 352 -9.08 9.95 -23.57
C LEU A 352 -9.93 10.56 -22.45
N MET A 353 -9.37 11.52 -21.71
CA MET A 353 -10.10 12.22 -20.65
C MET A 353 -11.30 12.99 -21.19
N PHE A 354 -11.16 13.68 -22.32
CA PHE A 354 -12.30 14.36 -22.97
C PHE A 354 -13.34 13.39 -23.53
N ALA A 355 -12.93 12.18 -23.93
CA ALA A 355 -13.84 11.17 -24.43
C ALA A 355 -14.74 10.61 -23.31
N LEU A 356 -14.28 10.55 -22.07
CA LEU A 356 -15.03 9.99 -20.94
C LEU A 356 -15.99 11.01 -20.30
N ARG A 357 -17.30 10.72 -20.31
CA ARG A 357 -18.33 11.52 -19.64
C ARG A 357 -18.89 10.80 -18.41
N MET A 358 -18.51 11.29 -17.23
CA MET A 358 -18.72 10.60 -15.94
C MET A 358 -19.48 11.48 -14.93
N HIS A 359 -20.72 11.84 -15.25
CA HIS A 359 -21.50 12.84 -14.49
C HIS A 359 -21.82 12.46 -13.03
N ASN A 360 -21.74 11.18 -12.68
CA ASN A 360 -22.08 10.69 -11.34
C ASN A 360 -20.88 10.44 -10.43
N VAL A 361 -19.66 10.77 -10.87
CA VAL A 361 -18.44 10.57 -10.07
C VAL A 361 -18.52 11.41 -8.81
N SER A 362 -18.45 10.71 -7.68
CA SER A 362 -18.47 11.25 -6.33
C SER A 362 -17.09 11.25 -5.68
N HIS A 363 -16.22 10.34 -6.12
CA HIS A 363 -14.82 10.23 -5.70
C HIS A 363 -13.92 10.16 -6.94
N LEU A 364 -13.01 11.12 -7.05
CA LEU A 364 -12.01 11.19 -8.12
C LEU A 364 -10.62 11.15 -7.49
N SER A 365 -9.79 10.21 -7.93
CA SER A 365 -8.41 10.06 -7.47
C SER A 365 -7.46 10.11 -8.65
N VAL A 366 -6.47 10.99 -8.59
CA VAL A 366 -5.50 11.23 -9.65
C VAL A 366 -4.11 11.03 -9.09
N THR A 367 -3.33 10.15 -9.71
CA THR A 367 -1.94 9.90 -9.34
C THR A 367 -1.01 10.25 -10.49
N PHE A 368 0.02 11.02 -10.20
CA PHE A 368 1.09 11.36 -11.13
C PHE A 368 2.41 10.83 -10.60
N ALA A 369 3.19 10.18 -11.45
CA ALA A 369 4.57 9.82 -11.19
C ALA A 369 5.39 10.07 -12.45
N PHE A 370 6.34 11.00 -12.41
CA PHE A 370 7.14 11.41 -13.57
C PHE A 370 8.62 11.41 -13.19
N ARG A 371 9.43 10.54 -13.80
CA ARG A 371 10.86 10.44 -13.52
C ARG A 371 11.70 11.45 -14.29
N ASN A 372 11.28 11.90 -15.48
CA ASN A 372 12.12 12.73 -16.36
C ASN A 372 11.34 13.67 -17.33
N VAL A 373 10.03 13.89 -17.12
CA VAL A 373 9.24 14.68 -18.08
C VAL A 373 9.46 16.19 -17.87
N GLY A 374 9.54 16.96 -18.96
CA GLY A 374 9.59 18.41 -18.91
C GLY A 374 8.35 19.00 -18.21
N HIS A 375 8.51 20.14 -17.52
CA HIS A 375 7.45 20.73 -16.70
C HIS A 375 6.13 21.02 -17.45
N GLU A 376 6.19 21.27 -18.76
CA GLU A 376 5.06 21.75 -19.59
C GLU A 376 3.91 20.75 -19.70
N ASP A 377 4.17 19.45 -19.57
CA ASP A 377 3.18 18.39 -19.81
C ASP A 377 2.23 18.14 -18.63
N SER A 378 2.57 18.65 -17.44
CA SER A 378 1.86 18.32 -16.21
C SER A 378 0.64 19.21 -15.94
N GLU A 379 0.70 20.49 -16.32
CA GLU A 379 -0.43 21.42 -16.20
C GLU A 379 -1.56 21.03 -17.16
N THR A 380 -1.21 20.73 -18.41
CA THR A 380 -2.16 20.34 -19.47
C THR A 380 -2.90 19.05 -19.12
N LEU A 381 -2.23 18.10 -18.47
CA LEU A 381 -2.85 16.86 -18.04
C LEU A 381 -3.86 17.08 -16.91
N LEU A 382 -3.50 17.85 -15.88
CA LEU A 382 -4.44 18.16 -14.80
C LEU A 382 -5.63 18.96 -15.32
N ASP A 383 -5.40 19.90 -16.25
CA ASP A 383 -6.45 20.60 -16.99
C ASP A 383 -7.39 19.62 -17.69
N SER A 384 -6.88 18.59 -18.34
CA SER A 384 -7.71 17.60 -19.04
C SER A 384 -8.55 16.71 -18.13
N VAL A 385 -8.04 16.38 -16.94
CA VAL A 385 -8.78 15.59 -15.95
C VAL A 385 -9.92 16.41 -15.36
N LEU A 386 -9.72 17.72 -15.21
CA LEU A 386 -10.67 18.67 -14.63
C LEU A 386 -10.99 19.80 -15.64
N PRO A 387 -11.58 19.52 -16.82
CA PRO A 387 -11.58 20.44 -17.97
C PRO A 387 -12.40 21.72 -17.78
N SER A 388 -13.46 21.65 -16.98
CA SER A 388 -14.30 22.80 -16.69
C SER A 388 -14.90 22.69 -15.29
N SER A 389 -15.32 23.82 -14.73
CA SER A 389 -16.17 23.81 -13.55
C SER A 389 -17.47 23.04 -13.85
N GLY A 390 -17.91 22.24 -12.89
CA GLY A 390 -19.15 21.45 -13.02
C GLY A 390 -19.06 20.21 -13.90
N HIS A 391 -17.88 19.84 -14.41
CA HIS A 391 -17.71 18.59 -15.16
C HIS A 391 -18.10 17.35 -14.31
N TYR A 392 -17.81 17.42 -13.01
CA TYR A 392 -18.21 16.42 -12.02
C TYR A 392 -19.17 17.03 -11.00
N PRO A 393 -20.48 17.15 -11.33
CA PRO A 393 -21.43 17.88 -10.48
C PRO A 393 -21.69 17.21 -9.12
N LYS A 394 -21.42 15.90 -8.99
CA LYS A 394 -21.57 15.13 -7.75
C LYS A 394 -20.27 14.92 -6.99
N LEU A 395 -19.17 15.54 -7.42
CA LEU A 395 -17.87 15.30 -6.83
C LEU A 395 -17.87 15.75 -5.36
N SER A 396 -17.63 14.79 -4.47
CA SER A 396 -17.59 14.98 -3.03
C SER A 396 -16.19 14.79 -2.46
N SER A 397 -15.33 14.02 -3.14
CA SER A 397 -13.97 13.73 -2.71
C SER A 397 -13.03 13.81 -3.91
N PHE A 398 -11.95 14.57 -3.77
CA PHE A 398 -10.90 14.67 -4.78
C PHE A 398 -9.54 14.41 -4.14
N ASP A 399 -8.83 13.39 -4.63
CA ASP A 399 -7.51 12.99 -4.16
C ASP A 399 -6.49 13.22 -5.28
N LEU A 400 -5.43 13.98 -4.97
CA LEU A 400 -4.33 14.24 -5.88
C LEU A 400 -3.02 13.77 -5.25
N THR A 401 -2.41 12.75 -5.85
CA THR A 401 -1.13 12.17 -5.40
C THR A 401 -0.05 12.42 -6.43
N VAL A 402 1.10 12.90 -6.00
CA VAL A 402 2.29 13.08 -6.82
C VAL A 402 3.42 12.27 -6.21
N LEU A 403 3.97 11.31 -6.96
CA LEU A 403 5.03 10.41 -6.54
C LEU A 403 6.31 10.74 -7.32
N ASP A 404 7.43 10.88 -6.62
CA ASP A 404 8.78 11.03 -7.20
C ASP A 404 8.97 12.16 -8.24
N ALA A 405 8.00 13.09 -8.33
CA ALA A 405 7.95 14.15 -9.32
C ALA A 405 7.66 15.50 -8.68
N GLN A 406 8.07 16.58 -9.37
CA GLN A 406 7.65 17.93 -9.05
C GLN A 406 6.49 18.30 -9.97
N LEU A 407 5.25 18.02 -9.55
CA LEU A 407 4.08 18.65 -10.17
C LEU A 407 4.14 20.14 -9.88
N TYR A 408 4.66 20.92 -10.84
CA TYR A 408 4.76 22.36 -10.72
C TYR A 408 3.54 23.00 -11.38
N HIS A 409 2.60 23.44 -10.55
CA HIS A 409 1.45 24.21 -11.00
C HIS A 409 1.37 25.50 -10.16
N PRO A 410 1.83 26.66 -10.66
CA PRO A 410 1.98 27.93 -9.91
C PRO A 410 0.72 28.41 -9.19
N SER A 411 -0.45 27.95 -9.64
CA SER A 411 -1.75 28.33 -9.09
C SER A 411 -2.63 27.13 -8.79
N LEU A 412 -2.06 26.01 -8.31
CA LEU A 412 -2.81 24.75 -8.12
C LEU A 412 -4.05 24.95 -7.25
N LEU A 413 -3.90 25.65 -6.13
CA LEU A 413 -5.01 25.90 -5.21
C LEU A 413 -6.12 26.73 -5.85
N VAL A 414 -5.76 27.75 -6.65
CA VAL A 414 -6.72 28.56 -7.42
C VAL A 414 -7.43 27.68 -8.45
N PHE A 415 -6.66 26.87 -9.16
CA PHE A 415 -7.16 25.95 -10.17
C PHE A 415 -8.18 24.98 -9.56
N LEU A 416 -7.84 24.34 -8.44
CA LEU A 416 -8.74 23.44 -7.73
C LEU A 416 -9.97 24.18 -7.21
N ALA A 417 -9.83 25.38 -6.65
CA ALA A 417 -10.98 26.18 -6.20
C ALA A 417 -11.96 26.50 -7.34
N GLN A 418 -11.45 26.71 -8.55
CA GLN A 418 -12.26 26.99 -9.74
C GLN A 418 -12.91 25.74 -10.34
N ARG A 419 -12.18 24.63 -10.43
CA ARG A 419 -12.63 23.42 -11.13
C ARG A 419 -13.41 22.46 -10.23
N VAL A 420 -13.10 22.43 -8.94
CA VAL A 420 -13.76 21.58 -7.93
C VAL A 420 -14.35 22.40 -6.75
N PRO A 421 -15.25 23.36 -7.02
CA PRO A 421 -15.82 24.24 -5.98
C PRO A 421 -16.80 23.52 -5.05
N SER A 422 -17.39 22.40 -5.49
CA SER A 422 -18.39 21.62 -4.74
C SER A 422 -17.80 20.46 -3.95
N SER A 423 -16.50 20.17 -4.09
CA SER A 423 -15.86 19.03 -3.41
C SER A 423 -15.88 19.22 -1.89
N VAL A 424 -16.32 18.19 -1.18
CA VAL A 424 -16.40 18.20 0.28
C VAL A 424 -15.04 17.87 0.89
N LYS A 425 -14.30 16.95 0.29
CA LYS A 425 -12.99 16.47 0.76
C LYS A 425 -11.94 16.66 -0.31
N LEU A 426 -10.84 17.30 0.05
CA LEU A 426 -9.67 17.50 -0.80
C LEU A 426 -8.47 16.82 -0.14
N SER A 427 -7.84 15.87 -0.81
CA SER A 427 -6.60 15.24 -0.35
C SER A 427 -5.49 15.54 -1.35
N MET A 428 -4.33 15.97 -0.85
CA MET A 428 -3.16 16.32 -1.64
C MET A 428 -1.94 15.64 -1.04
N GLN A 429 -1.21 14.87 -1.84
CA GLN A 429 -0.03 14.16 -1.40
C GLN A 429 1.17 14.41 -2.33
N GLY A 430 2.34 14.70 -1.74
CA GLY A 430 3.60 14.83 -2.49
C GLY A 430 3.71 16.05 -3.41
N ILE A 431 2.77 16.99 -3.30
CA ILE A 431 2.71 18.18 -4.16
C ILE A 431 3.81 19.19 -3.82
N VAL A 432 4.45 19.73 -4.84
CA VAL A 432 5.39 20.86 -4.74
C VAL A 432 4.65 22.15 -5.11
N PHE A 433 4.41 23.01 -4.11
CA PHE A 433 3.75 24.29 -4.35
C PHE A 433 4.75 25.29 -4.96
N GLY A 434 4.37 25.89 -6.09
CA GLY A 434 5.18 26.90 -6.76
C GLY A 434 5.27 28.22 -5.95
N PRO A 435 6.21 29.11 -6.30
CA PRO A 435 6.28 30.44 -5.72
C PRO A 435 4.95 31.18 -5.92
N TYR A 436 4.53 31.89 -4.88
CA TYR A 436 3.23 32.56 -4.79
C TYR A 436 2.91 33.38 -6.06
N SER A 437 1.87 32.96 -6.78
CA SER A 437 1.22 33.76 -7.81
C SER A 437 0.57 34.97 -7.16
N SER A 438 1.02 36.17 -7.51
CA SER A 438 0.50 37.44 -6.99
C SER A 438 -0.93 37.75 -7.44
N LYS A 439 -1.56 36.89 -8.25
CA LYS A 439 -2.92 37.11 -8.73
C LYS A 439 -3.89 36.93 -7.56
N PRO A 440 -4.60 37.99 -7.13
CA PRO A 440 -5.57 37.89 -6.05
C PRO A 440 -6.69 36.93 -6.46
N TRP A 441 -7.09 36.05 -5.54
CA TRP A 441 -8.24 35.16 -5.72
C TRP A 441 -9.49 36.03 -5.83
N LYS A 442 -9.98 36.27 -7.05
CA LYS A 442 -11.28 36.89 -7.23
C LYS A 442 -12.35 35.85 -6.88
N SER A 443 -12.93 35.99 -5.68
CA SER A 443 -14.20 35.41 -5.19
C SER A 443 -14.65 34.11 -5.87
N CYS A 444 -13.87 33.03 -5.74
CA CYS A 444 -14.35 31.68 -6.09
C CYS A 444 -14.95 31.07 -4.82
N PRO A 445 -16.29 30.97 -4.69
CA PRO A 445 -16.88 30.34 -3.52
C PRO A 445 -16.57 28.84 -3.51
N VAL A 446 -15.76 28.41 -2.55
CA VAL A 446 -15.46 26.98 -2.32
C VAL A 446 -16.36 26.40 -1.24
N SER A 447 -16.64 25.10 -1.33
CA SER A 447 -17.44 24.34 -0.34
C SER A 447 -16.63 23.23 0.33
N TRP A 448 -15.31 23.41 0.41
CA TRP A 448 -14.41 22.43 1.01
C TRP A 448 -14.74 22.27 2.49
N ALA A 449 -15.06 21.05 2.93
CA ALA A 449 -15.29 20.72 4.33
C ALA A 449 -14.03 20.12 4.99
N SER A 450 -13.20 19.39 4.24
CA SER A 450 -11.95 18.86 4.76
C SER A 450 -10.83 18.94 3.73
N ILE A 451 -9.65 19.36 4.18
CA ILE A 451 -8.44 19.44 3.35
C ILE A 451 -7.36 18.62 4.05
N ASN A 452 -6.80 17.64 3.37
CA ASN A 452 -5.70 16.81 3.84
C ASN A 452 -4.46 17.06 2.98
N ILE A 453 -3.36 17.46 3.60
CA ILE A 453 -2.09 17.73 2.93
C ILE A 453 -1.03 16.84 3.55
N ASN A 454 -0.47 15.93 2.75
CA ASN A 454 0.47 14.92 3.21
C ASN A 454 1.76 14.94 2.39
N LEU A 455 2.93 14.86 3.03
CA LEU A 455 4.23 14.75 2.34
C LEU A 455 4.52 15.91 1.34
N CYS A 456 3.90 17.08 1.54
CA CYS A 456 4.16 18.27 0.72
C CYS A 456 5.31 19.08 1.31
N ASP A 457 6.55 18.72 0.99
CA ASP A 457 7.72 19.31 1.63
C ASP A 457 7.99 20.78 1.27
N ALA A 458 7.56 21.21 0.08
CA ALA A 458 7.65 22.61 -0.35
C ALA A 458 6.52 23.50 0.17
N LEU A 459 5.63 22.97 1.02
CA LEU A 459 4.52 23.70 1.60
C LEU A 459 5.03 24.75 2.59
N SER A 460 4.93 26.02 2.20
CA SER A 460 5.19 27.18 3.07
C SER A 460 3.95 27.66 3.83
N TYR A 461 4.15 28.43 4.90
CA TYR A 461 3.06 29.05 5.68
C TYR A 461 2.12 29.91 4.81
N LYS A 462 2.66 30.59 3.79
CA LYS A 462 1.85 31.42 2.87
C LYS A 462 0.79 30.61 2.11
N HIS A 463 1.07 29.34 1.80
CA HIS A 463 0.10 28.47 1.14
C HIS A 463 -1.01 28.05 2.10
N ILE A 464 -0.68 27.78 3.36
CA ILE A 464 -1.67 27.43 4.39
C ILE A 464 -2.57 28.62 4.69
N ASP A 465 -1.98 29.81 4.88
CA ASP A 465 -2.73 31.05 5.10
C ASP A 465 -3.68 31.32 3.92
N LEU A 466 -3.21 31.11 2.69
CA LEU A 466 -4.02 31.25 1.48
C LEU A 466 -5.22 30.28 1.46
N ILE A 467 -5.02 29.02 1.86
CA ILE A 467 -6.11 28.03 1.97
C ILE A 467 -7.15 28.51 2.99
N ILE A 468 -6.70 28.98 4.16
CA ILE A 468 -7.59 29.44 5.23
C ILE A 468 -8.37 30.68 4.79
N ASP A 469 -7.70 31.66 4.20
CA ASP A 469 -8.32 32.89 3.71
C ASP A 469 -9.34 32.59 2.62
N THR A 470 -9.03 31.65 1.72
CA THR A 470 -9.96 31.17 0.70
C THR A 470 -11.25 30.62 1.32
N VAL A 471 -11.12 29.71 2.29
CA VAL A 471 -12.30 29.10 2.92
C VAL A 471 -13.08 30.15 3.71
N LYS A 472 -12.40 31.09 4.39
CA LYS A 472 -13.07 32.21 5.08
C LYS A 472 -13.83 33.12 4.12
N GLN A 473 -13.21 33.52 3.01
CA GLN A 473 -13.81 34.40 2.00
C GLN A 473 -14.99 33.76 1.28
N SER A 474 -15.08 32.43 1.26
CA SER A 474 -16.24 31.71 0.70
C SER A 474 -17.54 31.90 1.51
N GLY A 475 -17.46 32.42 2.74
CA GLY A 475 -18.58 32.51 3.67
C GLY A 475 -18.99 31.17 4.29
N LYS A 476 -18.25 30.08 4.02
CA LYS A 476 -18.52 28.71 4.52
C LYS A 476 -17.51 28.22 5.57
N TRP A 477 -16.90 29.14 6.32
CA TRP A 477 -15.93 28.78 7.36
C TRP A 477 -16.55 27.90 8.45
N ASP A 478 -17.83 28.10 8.76
CA ASP A 478 -18.52 27.31 9.77
C ASP A 478 -18.70 25.85 9.34
N ASP A 479 -18.94 25.61 8.04
CA ASP A 479 -19.03 24.27 7.43
C ASP A 479 -17.68 23.57 7.31
N PHE A 480 -16.57 24.33 7.35
CA PHE A 480 -15.21 23.78 7.27
C PHE A 480 -14.87 22.96 8.53
N GLN A 481 -14.64 21.67 8.38
CA GLN A 481 -14.43 20.75 9.50
C GLN A 481 -12.96 20.66 9.88
N THR A 482 -12.07 20.40 8.92
CA THR A 482 -10.69 20.03 9.25
C THR A 482 -9.69 20.38 8.14
N LEU A 483 -8.59 21.01 8.54
CA LEU A 483 -7.33 21.07 7.83
C LEU A 483 -6.38 20.07 8.49
N LYS A 484 -6.04 18.98 7.78
CA LYS A 484 -5.07 17.99 8.22
C LYS A 484 -3.74 18.21 7.51
N VAL A 485 -2.66 18.34 8.27
CA VAL A 485 -1.30 18.52 7.74
C VAL A 485 -0.39 17.44 8.32
N SER A 486 0.08 16.51 7.47
CA SER A 486 0.95 15.43 7.91
C SER A 486 2.25 15.38 7.11
N ASN A 487 3.36 15.15 7.80
CA ASN A 487 4.66 14.86 7.18
C ASN A 487 5.16 15.93 6.18
N CYS A 488 4.84 17.21 6.39
CA CYS A 488 5.30 18.33 5.57
C CYS A 488 6.54 19.00 6.20
N ARG A 489 7.73 18.80 5.63
CA ARG A 489 8.99 19.33 6.20
C ARG A 489 9.14 20.85 6.10
N GLY A 490 8.44 21.51 5.18
CA GLY A 490 8.50 22.96 4.97
C GLY A 490 7.84 23.81 6.05
N LEU A 491 7.10 23.20 6.99
CA LEU A 491 6.38 23.91 8.04
C LEU A 491 7.07 23.73 9.40
N SER A 492 7.24 24.84 10.12
CA SER A 492 7.79 24.79 11.48
C SER A 492 6.73 24.39 12.50
N LEU A 493 7.15 23.68 13.55
CA LEU A 493 6.26 23.31 14.66
C LEU A 493 5.70 24.55 15.38
N SER A 494 6.46 25.65 15.48
CA SER A 494 5.93 26.87 16.12
C SER A 494 4.79 27.46 15.31
N TYR A 495 4.93 27.55 13.99
CA TYR A 495 3.88 28.03 13.11
C TYR A 495 2.61 27.18 13.24
N LEU A 496 2.72 25.85 13.23
CA LEU A 496 1.56 24.97 13.39
C LEU A 496 0.86 25.12 14.76
N LYS A 497 1.61 25.41 15.82
CA LYS A 497 1.03 25.72 17.14
C LYS A 497 0.28 27.05 17.15
N ASP A 498 0.88 28.08 16.57
CA ASP A 498 0.26 29.41 16.45
C ASP A 498 -1.00 29.33 15.57
N LEU A 499 -0.93 28.56 14.48
CA LEU A 499 -2.06 28.29 13.60
C LEU A 499 -3.17 27.54 14.34
N LYS A 500 -2.83 26.50 15.12
CA LYS A 500 -3.81 25.78 15.95
C LYS A 500 -4.50 26.70 16.95
N ALA A 501 -3.76 27.62 17.57
CA ALA A 501 -4.34 28.62 18.45
C ALA A 501 -5.30 29.58 17.71
N SER A 502 -5.03 29.86 16.42
CA SER A 502 -5.87 30.73 15.59
C SER A 502 -7.15 30.07 15.06
N ILE A 503 -7.09 28.82 14.59
CA ILE A 503 -8.23 28.13 13.96
C ILE A 503 -8.84 27.01 14.81
N GLY A 504 -8.31 26.78 16.02
CA GLY A 504 -8.85 25.85 17.01
C GLY A 504 -8.80 24.38 16.58
N ASP A 505 -9.88 23.65 16.86
CA ASP A 505 -10.01 22.22 16.57
C ASP A 505 -10.12 21.91 15.07
N LYS A 506 -10.23 22.93 14.21
CA LYS A 506 -10.21 22.75 12.76
C LYS A 506 -8.81 22.41 12.23
N LEU A 507 -7.74 22.44 13.04
CA LEU A 507 -6.39 22.00 12.66
C LEU A 507 -5.99 20.67 13.32
N ASP A 508 -5.74 19.66 12.50
CA ASP A 508 -5.05 18.42 12.87
C ASP A 508 -3.66 18.39 12.22
N TYR A 509 -2.60 18.11 12.98
CA TYR A 509 -1.26 18.02 12.42
C TYR A 509 -0.41 16.94 13.04
N GLN A 510 0.37 16.26 12.20
CA GLN A 510 1.32 15.22 12.60
C GLN A 510 2.65 15.44 11.88
N LEU A 511 3.71 15.73 12.65
CA LEU A 511 5.07 15.81 12.12
C LEU A 511 5.82 14.54 12.54
N GLU A 512 6.09 13.65 11.60
CA GLU A 512 7.09 12.60 11.83
C GLU A 512 8.48 13.21 11.80
N TYR A 513 9.11 13.27 12.98
CA TYR A 513 10.56 13.43 13.05
C TYR A 513 11.18 12.09 12.64
N LYS A 514 11.64 11.97 11.39
CA LYS A 514 12.62 10.94 11.07
C LYS A 514 13.89 11.27 11.87
N LEU A 515 14.07 10.56 12.98
CA LEU A 515 15.28 10.57 13.82
C LEU A 515 16.48 10.04 13.04
#